data_AF-A0A5E3XC73-F1
#
_entry.id   AF-A0A5E3XC73-F1
#
_cell.length_a   1.000
_cell.length_b   1.000
_cell.length_c   1.000
_cell.angle_alpha   90.00
_cell.angle_beta   90.00
_cell.angle_gamma   90.00
#
_symmetry.space_group_name_H-M   'P 1'
#
loop_
_entity.id
_entity.type
_entity.pdbx_description
1 polymer ?
#
loop_
_entity_poly.entity_id
_entity_poly.type
_entity_poly.pdbx_seq_one_letter_code
_entity_poly.pdbx_strand_id
1 'polypeptide(L)'
;MINVAPSFISDNADDADVKGVATEHVDWHFAKVIGAAHVEIKDSMFSKYPALIAELLSRIWSGRGLVETTGGNLLPVLAGTRHVAAQMQREGVPPASEIHDKPSAKLPMHDGEL
;
A
#
# COMPACT_ATOMS: atom_id res chain seq x y z
N MET A 1 -2.94 -0.67 -0.57
CA MET A 1 -1.75 0.21 -0.71
C MET A 1 -0.75 -0.39 -1.68
N ILE A 2 -0.32 0.38 -2.67
CA ILE A 2 0.67 0.04 -3.70
C ILE A 2 2.02 0.62 -3.28
N ASN A 3 3.07 -0.20 -3.32
CA ASN A 3 4.44 0.24 -3.11
C ASN A 3 5.00 0.80 -4.44
N VAL A 4 5.52 2.03 -4.41
CA VAL A 4 6.07 2.70 -5.60
C VAL A 4 7.60 2.73 -5.64
N ALA A 5 8.27 1.91 -4.83
CA ALA A 5 9.71 1.76 -4.94
C ALA A 5 10.10 1.17 -6.32
N PRO A 6 11.16 1.68 -6.97
CA PRO A 6 11.50 1.36 -8.36
C PRO A 6 11.49 -0.13 -8.73
N SER A 7 12.00 -0.97 -7.84
CA SER A 7 12.08 -2.44 -8.02
C SER A 7 10.73 -3.15 -8.08
N PHE A 8 9.63 -2.49 -7.69
CA PHE A 8 8.27 -3.03 -7.79
C PHE A 8 7.51 -2.49 -9.01
N ILE A 9 8.12 -1.56 -9.75
CA ILE A 9 7.51 -0.87 -10.89
C ILE A 9 8.05 -1.43 -12.21
N SER A 10 9.36 -1.71 -12.28
CA SER A 10 10.00 -2.28 -13.45
C SER A 10 11.01 -3.35 -13.06
N ASP A 11 11.26 -4.30 -13.97
CA ASP A 11 12.30 -5.31 -13.85
C ASP A 11 13.70 -4.67 -13.75
N ASN A 12 13.87 -3.49 -14.35
CA ASN A 12 15.04 -2.63 -14.18
C ASN A 12 14.65 -1.39 -13.36
N ALA A 13 15.29 -1.19 -12.20
CA ALA A 13 14.98 -0.07 -11.31
C ALA A 13 15.22 1.31 -11.96
N ASP A 14 16.13 1.42 -12.92
CA ASP A 14 16.44 2.68 -13.62
C ASP A 14 15.35 3.07 -14.64
N ASP A 15 14.54 2.12 -15.09
CA ASP A 15 13.43 2.35 -16.02
C ASP A 15 12.15 2.77 -15.29
N ALA A 16 12.13 2.77 -13.95
CA ALA A 16 10.97 3.12 -13.17
C ALA A 16 10.75 4.65 -13.15
N ASP A 17 9.73 5.11 -13.86
CA ASP A 17 9.32 6.51 -13.87
C ASP A 17 7.91 6.73 -13.29
N VAL A 18 7.61 7.99 -12.97
CA VAL A 18 6.31 8.40 -12.40
C VAL A 18 5.16 8.06 -13.34
N LYS A 19 5.42 8.05 -14.65
CA LYS A 19 4.43 7.75 -15.68
C LYS A 19 4.03 6.28 -15.65
N GLY A 20 4.98 5.36 -15.59
CA GLY A 20 4.78 3.92 -15.47
C GLY A 20 3.99 3.57 -14.21
N VAL A 21 4.33 4.19 -13.08
CA VAL A 21 3.54 4.05 -11.83
C VAL A 21 2.08 4.45 -12.04
N ALA A 22 1.84 5.63 -12.64
CA ALA A 22 0.50 6.15 -12.86
C ALA A 22 -0.30 5.31 -13.87
N THR A 23 0.31 4.93 -15.00
CA THR A 23 -0.39 4.24 -16.09
C THR A 23 -0.51 2.74 -15.86
N GLU A 24 0.57 2.06 -15.53
CA GLU A 24 0.60 0.59 -15.55
C GLU A 24 0.04 0.04 -14.25
N HIS A 25 0.53 0.55 -13.11
CA HIS A 25 0.11 0.05 -11.81
C HIS A 25 -1.22 0.64 -11.40
N VAL A 26 -1.33 1.97 -11.29
CA VAL A 26 -2.53 2.61 -10.73
C VAL A 26 -3.73 2.52 -11.70
N ASP A 27 -3.59 3.02 -12.92
CA ASP A 27 -4.69 3.07 -13.90
C ASP A 27 -5.06 1.71 -14.48
N TRP A 28 -4.12 1.05 -15.15
CA TRP A 28 -4.44 -0.08 -16.00
C TRP A 28 -4.62 -1.38 -15.22
N HIS A 29 -3.86 -1.56 -14.14
CA HIS A 29 -3.92 -2.77 -13.32
C HIS A 29 -4.92 -2.64 -12.17
N PHE A 30 -4.63 -1.83 -11.16
CA PHE A 30 -5.42 -1.88 -9.93
C PHE A 30 -6.78 -1.20 -10.07
N ALA A 31 -6.87 0.03 -10.60
CA ALA A 31 -8.14 0.73 -10.71
C ALA A 31 -9.14 -0.01 -11.61
N LYS A 32 -8.66 -0.67 -12.67
CA LYS A 32 -9.49 -1.45 -13.60
C LYS A 32 -9.95 -2.79 -13.01
N VAL A 33 -9.09 -3.49 -12.26
CA VAL A 33 -9.37 -4.84 -11.76
C VAL A 33 -10.17 -4.81 -10.45
N ILE A 34 -9.81 -3.95 -9.51
CA ILE A 34 -10.41 -3.92 -8.16
C ILE A 34 -11.20 -2.63 -7.88
N GLY A 35 -11.18 -1.65 -8.79
CA GLY A 35 -11.82 -0.36 -8.61
C GLY A 35 -10.97 0.63 -7.81
N ALA A 36 -11.06 1.91 -8.17
CA ALA A 36 -10.27 2.99 -7.55
C ALA A 36 -10.46 3.14 -6.03
N ALA A 37 -11.63 2.73 -5.49
CA ALA A 37 -11.94 2.76 -4.06
C ALA A 37 -11.08 1.79 -3.20
N HIS A 38 -10.36 0.87 -3.83
CA HIS A 38 -9.47 -0.08 -3.15
C HIS A 38 -7.98 0.19 -3.39
N VAL A 39 -7.69 1.28 -4.10
CA VAL A 39 -6.32 1.66 -4.45
C VAL A 39 -5.85 2.76 -3.52
N GLU A 40 -4.63 2.60 -3.01
CA GLU A 40 -3.95 3.61 -2.22
C GLU A 40 -2.49 3.61 -2.60
N ILE A 41 -1.87 4.79 -2.70
CA ILE A 41 -0.44 4.91 -3.02
C ILE A 41 0.35 5.01 -1.72
N LYS A 42 1.41 4.19 -1.60
CA LYS A 42 2.38 4.26 -0.52
C LYS A 42 3.77 4.42 -1.10
N ASP A 43 4.31 5.62 -0.99
CA ASP A 43 5.73 5.93 -1.21
C ASP A 43 6.43 6.15 0.14
N SER A 44 7.64 5.61 0.28
CA SER A 44 8.56 5.91 1.38
C SER A 44 9.30 7.24 1.19
N MET A 45 9.25 7.83 -0.02
CA MET A 45 9.89 9.10 -0.39
C MET A 45 8.84 10.21 -0.53
N PHE A 46 8.65 11.00 0.52
CA PHE A 46 7.67 12.09 0.59
C PHE A 46 7.82 13.17 -0.51
N SER A 47 9.01 13.31 -1.13
CA SER A 47 9.30 14.38 -2.10
C SER A 47 8.68 14.17 -3.48
N LYS A 48 8.27 12.94 -3.84
CA LYS A 48 7.78 12.61 -5.19
C LYS A 48 6.25 12.62 -5.32
N TYR A 49 5.51 12.70 -4.21
CA TYR A 49 4.04 12.73 -4.21
C TYR A 49 3.44 13.85 -5.10
N PRO A 50 3.95 15.10 -5.09
CA PRO A 50 3.35 16.15 -5.92
C PRO A 50 3.48 15.88 -7.43
N ALA A 51 4.59 15.29 -7.87
CA ALA A 51 4.80 14.94 -9.28
C ALA A 51 3.88 13.80 -9.73
N LEU A 52 3.70 12.79 -8.87
CA LEU A 52 2.78 11.68 -9.12
C LEU A 52 1.31 12.14 -9.16
N ILE A 53 0.93 13.04 -8.25
CA ILE A 53 -0.40 13.66 -8.24
C ILE A 53 -0.63 14.49 -9.51
N ALA A 54 0.37 15.26 -9.96
CA ALA A 54 0.27 16.04 -11.19
C ALA A 54 0.06 15.14 -12.43
N GLU A 55 0.75 14.00 -12.50
CA GLU A 55 0.55 13.01 -13.57
C GLU A 55 -0.82 12.32 -13.51
N LEU A 56 -1.37 12.06 -12.33
CA LEU A 56 -2.74 11.51 -12.21
C LEU A 56 -3.81 12.55 -12.59
N LEU A 57 -3.60 13.82 -12.22
CA LEU A 57 -4.47 14.95 -12.60
C LEU A 57 -4.48 15.18 -14.13
N SER A 58 -3.34 15.01 -14.80
CA SER A 58 -3.27 15.16 -16.26
C SER A 58 -4.02 14.05 -17.02
N ARG A 59 -4.36 12.95 -16.33
CA ARG A 59 -4.96 11.72 -16.90
C ARG A 59 -6.46 11.56 -16.65
N ILE A 60 -7.18 12.67 -16.45
CA ILE A 60 -8.66 12.72 -16.32
C ILE A 60 -9.18 11.95 -15.08
N TRP A 61 -8.33 11.66 -14.09
CA TRP A 61 -8.83 11.24 -12.79
C TRP A 61 -9.71 12.34 -12.21
N SER A 62 -10.95 12.01 -11.87
CA SER A 62 -11.80 12.94 -11.13
C SER A 62 -11.10 13.31 -9.82
N GLY A 63 -11.19 14.57 -9.39
CA GLY A 63 -10.58 15.01 -8.13
C GLY A 63 -11.00 14.15 -6.92
N ARG A 64 -12.15 13.48 -7.01
CA ARG A 64 -12.62 12.49 -6.02
C ARG A 64 -11.80 11.20 -6.03
N GLY A 65 -11.56 10.60 -7.19
CA GLY A 65 -10.73 9.38 -7.31
C GLY A 65 -9.28 9.61 -6.87
N LEU A 66 -8.77 10.83 -7.06
CA LEU A 66 -7.45 11.21 -6.58
C LEU A 66 -7.40 11.33 -5.05
N VAL A 67 -8.40 11.94 -4.42
CA VAL A 67 -8.51 12.01 -2.95
C VAL A 67 -8.63 10.61 -2.35
N GLU A 68 -9.40 9.73 -2.97
CA GLU A 68 -9.54 8.33 -2.58
C GLU A 68 -8.18 7.60 -2.62
N THR A 69 -7.44 7.72 -3.73
CA THR A 69 -6.15 7.02 -3.93
C THR A 69 -4.95 7.60 -3.18
N THR A 70 -5.01 8.87 -2.78
CA THR A 70 -3.93 9.52 -2.01
C THR A 70 -4.11 9.44 -0.49
N GLY A 71 -5.16 8.77 -0.02
CA GLY A 71 -5.38 8.50 1.41
C GLY A 71 -6.85 8.51 1.87
N GLY A 72 -7.78 8.87 1.00
CA GLY A 72 -9.22 8.89 1.30
C GLY A 72 -9.82 7.51 1.56
N ASN A 73 -9.24 6.44 0.98
CA ASN A 73 -9.69 5.06 1.18
C ASN A 73 -9.27 4.47 2.55
N LEU A 74 -8.31 5.09 3.24
CA LEU A 74 -7.73 4.52 4.46
C LEU A 74 -8.69 4.66 5.64
N LEU A 75 -9.36 5.81 5.71
CA LEU A 75 -10.27 6.13 6.80
C LEU A 75 -11.51 5.21 6.81
N PRO A 76 -12.17 4.91 5.68
CA PRO A 76 -13.21 3.89 5.60
C PRO A 76 -12.74 2.50 6.02
N VAL A 77 -11.56 2.04 5.58
CA VAL A 77 -11.01 0.73 5.96
C VAL A 77 -10.79 0.65 7.47
N LEU A 78 -10.15 1.67 8.07
CA LEU A 78 -9.94 1.76 9.51
C LEU A 78 -11.27 1.82 10.28
N ALA A 79 -12.28 2.48 9.74
CA ALA A 79 -13.61 2.49 10.33
C ALA A 79 -14.26 1.09 10.32
N GLY A 80 -14.14 0.35 9.21
CA GLY A 80 -14.57 -1.04 9.11
C GLY A 80 -13.85 -1.95 10.11
N THR A 81 -12.52 -1.82 10.24
CA THR A 81 -11.74 -2.56 11.24
C THR A 81 -12.23 -2.28 12.66
N ARG A 82 -12.49 -1.01 13.01
CA ARG A 82 -13.04 -0.65 14.33
C ARG A 82 -14.43 -1.24 14.56
N HIS A 83 -15.28 -1.27 13.54
CA HIS A 83 -16.62 -1.85 13.65
C HIS A 83 -16.56 -3.34 13.95
N VAL A 84 -15.75 -4.10 13.19
CA VAL A 84 -15.57 -5.54 13.39
C VAL A 84 -14.95 -5.83 14.77
N ALA A 85 -13.93 -5.07 15.17
CA ALA A 85 -13.32 -5.21 16.50
C ALA A 85 -14.36 -4.99 17.62
N ALA A 86 -15.20 -3.95 17.53
CA ALA A 86 -16.24 -3.69 18.51
C ALA A 86 -17.35 -4.76 18.50
N GLN A 87 -17.65 -5.37 17.35
CA GLN A 87 -18.56 -6.51 17.26
C GLN A 87 -17.96 -7.74 17.97
N MET A 88 -16.73 -8.12 17.64
CA MET A 88 -16.04 -9.26 18.25
C MET A 88 -15.91 -9.12 19.77
N GLN A 89 -15.65 -7.89 20.26
CA GLN A 89 -15.63 -7.60 21.70
C GLN A 89 -17.00 -7.81 22.36
N ARG A 90 -18.09 -7.34 21.73
CA ARG A 90 -19.46 -7.54 22.23
C ARG A 90 -19.88 -9.02 22.22
N GLU A 91 -19.42 -9.77 21.23
CA GLU A 91 -19.67 -11.20 21.08
C GLU A 91 -18.77 -12.06 21.98
N GLY A 92 -17.82 -11.46 22.70
CA GLY A 92 -16.92 -12.16 23.62
C GLY A 92 -15.91 -13.06 22.90
N VAL A 93 -15.57 -12.75 21.64
CA VAL A 93 -14.58 -13.53 20.88
C VAL A 93 -13.22 -13.43 21.59
N PRO A 94 -12.63 -14.56 22.02
CA PRO A 94 -11.35 -14.54 22.71
C PRO A 94 -10.23 -14.08 21.77
N PRO A 95 -9.19 -13.38 22.27
CA PRO A 95 -8.03 -13.03 21.46
C PRO A 95 -7.37 -14.27 20.86
N ALA A 96 -6.94 -14.19 19.60
CA ALA A 96 -6.09 -15.21 19.01
C ALA A 96 -4.71 -15.17 19.68
N SER A 97 -4.47 -16.07 20.63
CA SER A 97 -3.17 -16.26 21.26
C SER A 97 -2.49 -17.50 20.68
N GLU A 98 -1.66 -17.31 19.66
CA GLU A 98 -0.71 -18.33 19.23
C GLU A 98 0.61 -18.12 19.96
N ILE A 99 0.89 -18.97 20.95
CA ILE A 99 2.23 -19.06 21.54
C ILE A 99 3.10 -19.78 20.52
N HIS A 100 3.91 -19.01 19.80
CA HIS A 100 4.92 -19.57 18.92
C HIS A 100 6.09 -20.05 19.76
N ASP A 101 6.52 -21.29 19.57
CA ASP A 101 7.81 -21.74 20.09
C ASP A 101 8.89 -20.83 19.50
N LYS A 102 9.75 -20.30 20.37
CA LYS A 102 10.92 -19.53 19.98
C LYS A 102 11.70 -20.37 18.95
N PRO A 103 11.98 -19.88 17.73
CA PRO A 103 12.75 -20.65 16.76
C PRO A 103 14.09 -21.06 17.40
N SER A 104 14.34 -22.36 17.49
CA SER A 104 15.58 -22.92 18.05
C SER A 104 16.80 -22.76 17.13
N ALA A 105 16.63 -22.08 15.99
CA ALA A 105 17.72 -21.75 15.09
C ALA A 105 18.22 -20.33 15.37
N LYS A 106 19.43 -20.23 15.93
CA LYS A 106 20.29 -19.06 15.71
C LYS A 106 20.38 -18.89 14.19
N LEU A 107 19.78 -17.82 13.66
CA LEU A 107 20.11 -17.34 12.32
C LEU A 107 21.64 -17.14 12.29
N PRO A 108 22.35 -17.63 11.26
CA PRO A 108 23.77 -17.34 11.13
C PRO A 108 23.92 -15.83 10.98
N MET A 109 24.39 -15.19 12.05
CA MET A 109 24.93 -13.84 11.98
C MET A 109 26.17 -13.96 11.11
N HIS A 110 26.15 -13.35 9.93
CA HIS A 110 27.37 -13.20 9.15
C HIS A 110 28.24 -12.24 9.95
N ASP A 111 29.28 -12.79 10.59
CA ASP A 111 30.31 -12.00 11.23
C ASP A 111 31.04 -11.23 10.12
N GLY A 112 30.57 -10.01 9.85
CA GLY A 112 31.23 -9.09 8.95
C GLY A 112 32.54 -8.64 9.59
N GLU A 113 33.65 -9.05 8.99
CA GLU A 113 34.98 -8.50 9.25
C GLU A 113 34.95 -6.98 9.06
N LEU A 114 35.50 -6.26 10.04
CA LEU A 114 35.76 -4.82 10.03
C LEU A 114 37.02 -4.50 9.22
#